data_AF-A0AA96MQC8-F1
#
_entry.id   AF-A0AA96MQC8-F1
#
_cell.length_a   1.000
_cell.length_b   1.000
_cell.length_c   1.000
_cell.angle_alpha   90.00
_cell.angle_beta   90.00
_cell.angle_gamma   90.00
#
_symmetry.space_group_name_H-M   'P 1'
#
loop_
_entity.id
_entity.type
_entity.pdbx_description
1 polymer ?
#
loop_
_entity_poly.entity_id
_entity_poly.type
_entity_poly.pdbx_seq_one_letter_code
_entity_poly.pdbx_strand_id
1 'polypeptide(L)'
;MKTKNRKNGYSANTAKQYVDQKQAIHCLSTEFEAQIKFEDGQPTGEIIGHKAWFSQKGLPPFQVKFESEVALPAYLAMVDFDGLEACEVGYNVYFRANNIKEVK
;
A
#
# COMPACT_ATOMS: atom_id res chain seq x y z
N MET A 1 7.25 5.40 3.53
CA MET A 1 8.16 4.76 4.52
C MET A 1 9.57 4.68 3.96
N LYS A 2 10.62 4.69 4.81
CA LYS A 2 12.03 4.63 4.38
C LYS A 2 12.60 3.21 4.45
N THR A 3 13.50 2.88 3.52
CA THR A 3 14.12 1.55 3.47
C THR A 3 15.14 1.32 4.59
N LYS A 4 15.30 0.06 4.99
CA LYS A 4 16.31 -0.49 5.92
C LYS A 4 17.33 -1.35 5.18
N ASN A 5 17.01 -1.88 3.99
CA ASN A 5 17.86 -2.77 3.18
C ASN A 5 17.82 -2.38 1.68
N ARG A 6 18.53 -3.11 0.82
CA ARG A 6 18.47 -2.97 -0.64
C ARG A 6 18.11 -4.31 -1.27
N LYS A 7 16.85 -4.72 -1.17
CA LYS A 7 16.33 -5.91 -1.83
C LYS A 7 15.44 -5.53 -3.01
N ASN A 8 15.65 -6.22 -4.13
CA ASN A 8 14.89 -5.99 -5.36
C ASN A 8 13.58 -6.79 -5.34
N GLY A 9 12.53 -6.22 -5.95
CA GLY A 9 11.25 -6.89 -6.19
C GLY A 9 10.25 -6.80 -5.02
N TYR A 10 8.98 -7.05 -5.34
CA TYR A 10 7.92 -7.18 -4.34
C TYR A 10 8.00 -8.53 -3.65
N SER A 11 7.86 -8.55 -2.33
CA SER A 11 7.65 -9.80 -1.59
C SER A 11 6.92 -9.57 -0.27
N ALA A 12 6.19 -10.60 0.17
CA ALA A 12 5.58 -10.62 1.50
C ALA A 12 6.63 -10.55 2.63
N ASN A 13 7.83 -11.13 2.41
CA ASN A 13 8.91 -11.10 3.40
C ASN A 13 9.49 -9.70 3.59
N THR A 14 9.51 -8.88 2.55
CA THR A 14 9.88 -7.47 2.68
C THR A 14 8.80 -6.73 3.46
N ALA A 15 7.51 -6.91 3.16
CA ALA A 15 6.42 -6.25 3.88
C ALA A 15 6.48 -6.50 5.40
N LYS A 16 6.72 -7.74 5.83
CA LYS A 16 6.83 -8.14 7.24
C LYS A 16 8.00 -7.48 8.00
N GLN A 17 8.99 -6.89 7.32
CA GLN A 17 10.07 -6.14 7.96
C GLN A 17 9.65 -4.71 8.37
N TYR A 18 8.52 -4.26 7.83
CA TYR A 18 8.05 -2.88 7.91
C TYR A 18 6.69 -2.75 8.59
N VAL A 19 5.78 -3.68 8.32
CA VAL A 19 4.41 -3.70 8.83
C VAL A 19 4.21 -4.99 9.61
N ASP A 20 3.68 -4.87 10.83
CA ASP A 20 3.36 -6.01 11.68
C ASP A 20 1.89 -6.39 11.46
N GLN A 21 1.65 -7.43 10.65
CA GLN A 21 0.31 -7.92 10.34
C GLN A 21 -0.44 -8.48 11.56
N LYS A 22 0.20 -8.60 12.73
CA LYS A 22 -0.47 -8.97 13.99
C LYS A 22 -1.00 -7.75 14.75
N GLN A 23 -0.62 -6.54 14.35
CA GLN A 23 -1.11 -5.30 14.92
C GLN A 23 -2.20 -4.68 14.05
N ALA A 24 -3.11 -3.96 14.68
CA ALA A 24 -4.20 -3.28 13.99
C ALA A 24 -3.67 -2.27 12.96
N ILE A 25 -4.13 -2.41 11.73
CA ILE A 25 -3.95 -1.46 10.66
C ILE A 25 -5.29 -0.77 10.42
N HIS A 26 -5.30 0.55 10.27
CA HIS A 26 -6.52 1.32 10.08
C HIS A 26 -6.53 2.02 8.73
N CYS A 27 -7.68 2.00 8.06
CA CYS A 27 -7.94 2.76 6.85
C CYS A 27 -7.97 4.27 7.13
N LEU A 28 -7.23 5.08 6.38
CA LEU A 28 -7.26 6.54 6.48
C LEU A 28 -7.90 7.22 5.27
N SER A 29 -8.06 6.51 4.16
CA SER A 29 -8.64 7.04 2.93
C SER A 29 -10.15 6.80 2.87
N THR A 30 -10.90 7.77 2.36
CA THR A 30 -12.31 7.62 1.99
C THR A 30 -12.51 7.40 0.49
N GLU A 31 -11.46 7.63 -0.30
CA GLU A 31 -11.40 7.46 -1.75
C GLU A 31 -9.99 7.03 -2.17
N PHE A 32 -9.85 6.46 -3.37
CA PHE A 32 -8.53 6.14 -3.91
C PHE A 32 -7.89 7.31 -4.64
N GLU A 33 -6.57 7.40 -4.52
CA GLU A 33 -5.73 8.16 -5.42
C GLU A 33 -5.37 7.29 -6.64
N ALA A 34 -5.81 7.69 -7.83
CA ALA A 34 -5.43 7.01 -9.07
C ALA A 34 -3.94 7.21 -9.38
N GLN A 35 -3.22 6.13 -9.68
CA GLN A 35 -1.87 6.20 -10.21
C GLN A 35 -1.94 6.16 -11.75
N ILE A 36 -1.59 7.28 -12.36
CA ILE A 36 -1.54 7.43 -13.82
C ILE A 36 -0.19 6.91 -14.34
N LYS A 37 -0.20 6.23 -15.49
CA LYS A 37 1.01 5.83 -16.20
C LYS A 37 1.66 7.04 -16.85
N PHE A 38 2.99 7.05 -16.81
CA PHE A 38 3.78 8.06 -17.50
C PHE A 38 4.61 7.39 -18.59
N GLU A 39 4.59 7.97 -19.78
CA GLU A 39 5.45 7.61 -20.91
C GLU A 39 6.16 8.89 -21.38
N ASP A 40 7.48 8.82 -21.57
CA ASP A 40 8.33 9.96 -21.94
C ASP A 40 8.14 11.22 -21.08
N GLY A 41 7.86 11.02 -19.79
CA GLY A 41 7.66 12.08 -18.81
C GLY A 41 6.28 12.75 -18.84
N GLN A 42 5.36 12.29 -19.69
CA GLN A 42 3.99 12.79 -19.78
C GLN A 42 2.97 11.76 -19.26
N PRO A 43 1.89 12.19 -18.59
CA PRO A 43 0.82 11.28 -18.18
C PRO A 43 0.04 10.80 -19.40
N THR A 44 -0.19 9.49 -19.51
CA THR A 44 -0.95 8.91 -20.63
C THR A 44 -2.46 8.93 -20.41
N GLY A 45 -2.90 9.23 -19.19
CA GLY A 45 -4.30 9.08 -18.75
C GLY A 45 -4.70 7.64 -18.39
N GLU A 46 -3.85 6.66 -18.67
CA GLU A 46 -4.07 5.26 -18.29
C GLU A 46 -3.88 5.09 -16.77
N ILE A 47 -4.93 4.63 -16.07
CA ILE A 47 -4.85 4.29 -14.64
C ILE A 47 -4.19 2.92 -14.52
N ILE A 48 -3.04 2.87 -13.85
CA ILE A 48 -2.26 1.65 -13.62
C ILE A 48 -2.28 1.19 -12.15
N GLY A 49 -3.16 1.77 -11.35
CA GLY A 49 -3.50 1.29 -10.02
C GLY A 49 -4.16 2.35 -9.15
N HIS A 50 -4.63 1.89 -8.00
CA HIS A 50 -5.39 2.67 -7.04
C HIS A 50 -4.65 2.65 -5.71
N LYS A 51 -4.45 3.81 -5.07
CA LYS A 51 -3.73 3.92 -3.81
C LYS A 51 -4.62 4.45 -2.71
N ALA A 52 -4.43 3.90 -1.51
CA ALA A 52 -5.08 4.39 -0.30
C ALA A 52 -4.07 4.46 0.84
N TRP A 53 -4.35 5.33 1.81
CA TRP A 53 -3.52 5.54 2.99
C TRP A 53 -4.00 4.69 4.16
N PHE A 54 -3.02 4.17 4.91
CA PHE A 54 -3.22 3.35 6.09
C PHE A 54 -2.27 3.75 7.20
N SER A 55 -2.64 3.38 8.43
CA SER A 55 -1.80 3.60 9.61
C SER A 55 -1.70 2.35 10.47
N GLN A 56 -0.56 2.20 11.14
CA GLN A 56 -0.33 1.23 12.19
C GLN A 56 0.41 1.95 13.32
N LYS A 57 0.06 1.65 14.57
CA LYS A 57 0.74 2.23 15.74
C LYS A 57 2.26 2.06 15.64
N GLY A 58 3.00 3.14 15.89
CA GLY A 58 4.46 3.14 15.86
C GLY A 58 5.09 3.27 14.47
N LEU A 59 4.28 3.37 13.41
CA LEU A 59 4.74 3.59 12.04
C LEU A 59 4.19 4.91 11.50
N PRO A 60 4.94 5.62 10.62
CA PRO A 60 4.35 6.68 9.83
C PRO A 60 3.25 6.11 8.91
N PRO A 61 2.23 6.90 8.53
CA PRO A 61 1.26 6.49 7.53
C PRO A 61 1.93 6.02 6.24
N PHE A 62 1.32 5.04 5.60
CA PHE A 62 1.85 4.42 4.39
C PHE A 62 0.74 4.16 3.37
N GLN A 63 1.12 4.21 2.09
CA GLN A 63 0.22 3.91 0.99
C GLN A 63 0.34 2.44 0.61
N VAL A 64 -0.80 1.83 0.27
CA VAL A 64 -0.87 0.53 -0.40
C VAL A 64 -1.50 0.72 -1.77
N LYS A 65 -0.84 0.19 -2.81
CA LYS A 65 -1.33 0.16 -4.18
C LYS A 65 -2.11 -1.13 -4.43
N PHE A 66 -3.25 -1.02 -5.11
CA PHE A 66 -4.02 -2.11 -5.68
C PHE A 66 -3.97 -2.02 -7.21
N GLU A 67 -3.86 -3.16 -7.89
CA GLU A 67 -3.83 -3.21 -9.37
C GLU A 67 -5.24 -3.03 -9.96
N SER A 68 -6.28 -3.38 -9.20
CA SER A 68 -7.68 -3.16 -9.54
C SER A 68 -8.36 -2.31 -8.47
N GLU A 69 -9.50 -1.75 -8.80
CA GLU A 69 -10.34 -1.05 -7.83
C GLU A 69 -10.87 -2.06 -6.79
N VAL A 70 -10.82 -1.69 -5.51
CA VAL A 70 -11.31 -2.50 -4.39
C VAL A 70 -12.23 -1.65 -3.52
N ALA A 71 -13.18 -2.20 -2.79
CA ALA A 71 -14.03 -1.38 -1.92
C ALA A 71 -13.22 -0.91 -0.69
N LEU A 72 -13.12 0.40 -0.45
CA LEU A 72 -12.50 0.91 0.78
C LEU A 72 -13.42 0.69 1.98
N PRO A 73 -12.91 0.13 3.08
CA PRO A 73 -13.56 0.19 4.38
C PRO A 73 -13.73 1.63 4.87
N ALA A 74 -14.61 1.83 5.85
CA ALA A 74 -14.83 3.14 6.44
C ALA A 74 -13.55 3.75 7.03
N TYR A 75 -13.53 5.08 7.16
CA TYR A 75 -12.43 5.78 7.84
C TYR A 75 -12.24 5.22 9.27
N LEU A 76 -10.99 4.90 9.62
CA LEU A 76 -10.58 4.23 10.85
C LEU A 76 -11.11 2.80 11.05
N ALA A 77 -11.72 2.18 10.04
CA ALA A 77 -11.98 0.75 10.09
C ALA A 77 -10.65 -0.01 10.19
N MET A 78 -10.63 -1.06 11.02
CA MET A 78 -9.51 -1.98 11.12
C MET A 78 -9.53 -2.89 9.89
N VAL A 79 -8.36 -3.13 9.29
CA VAL A 79 -8.26 -3.83 8.01
C VAL A 79 -7.18 -4.88 7.98
N ASP A 80 -7.43 -5.90 7.16
CA ASP A 80 -6.43 -6.88 6.72
C ASP A 80 -6.26 -6.76 5.20
N PHE A 81 -5.05 -7.01 4.73
CA PHE A 81 -4.73 -7.06 3.31
C PHE A 81 -4.62 -8.50 2.82
N ASP A 82 -5.18 -8.77 1.64
CA ASP A 82 -4.88 -10.00 0.91
C ASP A 82 -3.58 -9.82 0.11
N GLY A 83 -2.59 -10.66 0.39
CA GLY A 83 -1.31 -10.67 -0.32
C GLY A 83 -0.51 -9.37 -0.17
N LEU A 84 -0.39 -8.80 1.03
CA LEU A 84 0.45 -7.61 1.24
C LEU A 84 1.93 -7.91 0.95
N GLU A 85 2.48 -7.18 -0.01
CA GLU A 85 3.88 -7.22 -0.40
C GLU A 85 4.50 -5.84 -0.34
N ALA A 86 5.83 -5.80 -0.25
CA ALA A 86 6.57 -4.56 -0.34
C ALA A 86 7.83 -4.71 -1.20
N CYS A 87 8.27 -3.62 -1.80
CA CYS A 87 9.57 -3.50 -2.44
C CYS A 87 10.31 -2.25 -1.96
N GLU A 88 11.64 -2.28 -2.06
CA GLU A 88 12.52 -1.18 -1.71
C GLU A 88 13.05 -0.56 -3.00
N VAL A 89 12.72 0.71 -3.26
CA VAL A 89 13.18 1.44 -4.45
C VAL A 89 13.81 2.76 -4.00
N GLY A 90 15.10 2.91 -4.28
CA GLY A 90 15.89 4.01 -3.77
C GLY A 90 15.87 4.05 -2.24
N TYR A 91 15.35 5.13 -1.66
CA TYR A 91 15.23 5.31 -0.21
C TYR A 91 13.84 5.01 0.34
N ASN A 92 12.91 4.56 -0.49
CA ASN A 92 11.50 4.41 -0.13
C ASN A 92 11.07 2.95 -0.17
N VAL A 93 10.08 2.63 0.65
CA VAL A 93 9.36 1.36 0.65
C VAL A 93 7.99 1.60 0.04
N TYR A 94 7.62 0.75 -0.92
CA TYR A 94 6.32 0.78 -1.59
C TYR A 94 5.58 -0.52 -1.29
N PHE A 95 4.29 -0.40 -0.99
CA PHE A 95 3.44 -1.54 -0.66
C PHE A 95 2.42 -1.77 -1.77
N ARG A 96 2.10 -3.04 -2.01
CA ARG A 96 0.95 -3.45 -2.83
C ARG A 96 0.20 -4.59 -2.17
N ALA A 97 -1.07 -4.71 -2.51
CA ALA A 97 -1.91 -5.82 -2.09
C ALA A 97 -2.91 -6.17 -3.20
N ASN A 98 -3.44 -7.39 -3.16
CA ASN A 98 -4.45 -7.85 -4.10
C ASN A 98 -5.83 -7.33 -3.72
N ASN A 99 -6.12 -7.30 -2.42
CA ASN A 99 -7.41 -6.85 -1.89
C ASN A 99 -7.30 -6.36 -0.44
N ILE A 100 -8.38 -5.79 0.08
CA ILE A 100 -8.52 -5.33 1.45
C ILE A 100 -9.86 -5.80 2.02
N LYS A 101 -9.88 -6.14 3.31
CA LYS A 101 -11.10 -6.47 4.04
C LYS A 101 -11.12 -5.75 5.38
N GLU A 102 -12.31 -5.32 5.78
CA GLU A 102 -12.54 -4.87 7.15
C GLU A 102 -12.53 -6.06 8.11
N VAL A 103 -11.93 -5.88 9.27
CA VAL A 103 -11.90 -6.84 10.37
C VAL A 103 -12.58 -6.26 11.60
N LYS A 104 -13.39 -7.07 12.28
CA LYS A 104 -14.19 -6.70 13.46
C LYS A 104 -13.53 -7.16 14.75
#